data_AF-A0A952EBZ4-F1
#
_entry.id   AF-A0A952EBZ4-F1
#
_cell.length_a   1.000
_cell.length_b   1.000
_cell.length_c   1.000
_cell.angle_alpha   90.00
_cell.angle_beta   90.00
_cell.angle_gamma   90.00
#
_symmetry.space_group_name_H-M   'P 1'
#
loop_
_entity.id
_entity.type
_entity.pdbx_description
1 polymer ?
#
loop_
_entity_poly.entity_id
_entity_poly.type
_entity_poly.pdbx_seq_one_letter_code
_entity_poly.pdbx_strand_id
1 'polypeptide(L)' 'MRIEKVEIELLRLPLPRAMMSGSSSGANGGPVTHINMPVVVITTDEGIRGLGYAWSLLGGATATKRVLQDDFAPLLLG' A
#
# COMPACT_ATOMS: atom_id res chain seq x y z
N MET A 1 24.01 -7.21 5.01
CA MET A 1 22.78 -6.51 4.60
C MET A 1 21.97 -7.34 3.62
N ARG A 2 21.16 -8.22 4.20
CA ARG A 2 20.15 -9.07 3.55
C ARG A 2 18.79 -8.72 4.11
N ILE A 3 17.73 -8.86 3.32
CA ILE A 3 16.37 -8.64 3.81
C ILE A 3 15.86 -9.93 4.44
N GLU A 4 15.57 -9.89 5.74
CA GLU A 4 15.11 -11.05 6.51
C GLU A 4 13.58 -11.09 6.61
N LYS A 5 12.92 -9.93 6.63
CA LYS A 5 11.48 -9.84 6.83
C LYS A 5 10.85 -8.74 6.00
N VAL A 6 9.71 -9.06 5.39
CA VAL A 6 8.84 -8.10 4.70
C VAL A 6 7.43 -8.24 5.28
N GLU A 7 6.93 -7.18 5.92
CA GLU A 7 5.60 -7.11 6.54
C GLU A 7 4.70 -6.17 5.75
N ILE A 8 3.48 -6.60 5.46
CA ILE A 8 2.55 -5.83 4.61
C ILE A 8 1.20 -5.72 5.30
N GLU A 9 0.83 -4.49 5.63
CA GLU A 9 -0.47 -4.16 6.19
C GLU A 9 -1.28 -3.33 5.19
N LEU A 10 -2.60 -3.47 5.23
CA LEU A 10 -3.50 -2.62 4.45
C LEU A 10 -4.33 -1.79 5.41
N LEU A 11 -4.02 -0.50 5.48
CA LEU A 11 -4.76 0.45 6.29
C LEU A 11 -5.91 1.03 5.49
N ARG A 12 -7.06 1.22 6.14
CA ARG A 12 -8.23 1.89 5.57
C ARG A 12 -8.47 3.18 6.34
N LEU A 13 -7.92 4.27 5.83
CA LEU A 13 -7.90 5.57 6.51
C LEU A 13 -9.17 6.35 6.15
N PRO A 14 -10.09 6.61 7.11
CA PRO A 14 -11.30 7.36 6.82
C PRO A 14 -10.98 8.81 6.44
N LEU A 15 -11.72 9.34 5.47
CA LEU A 15 -11.68 10.77 5.16
C LEU A 15 -12.63 11.53 6.11
N PRO A 16 -12.30 12.78 6.50
CA PRO A 16 -13.17 13.59 7.36
C PRO A 16 -14.55 13.89 6.75
N ARG A 17 -14.66 13.80 5.43
CA ARG A 17 -15.90 13.92 4.65
C ARG A 17 -15.76 13.15 3.35
N ALA A 18 -16.88 12.81 2.71
CA ALA A 18 -16.85 12.25 1.36
C ALA A 18 -16.23 13.25 0.36
N MET A 19 -15.38 12.76 -0.52
CA MET A 19 -14.70 13.54 -1.56
C MET A 19 -14.88 12.88 -2.92
N MET A 20 -14.80 13.67 -3.99
CA MET A 20 -14.74 13.12 -5.35
C MET A 20 -13.29 12.80 -5.68
N SER A 21 -13.00 11.59 -6.16
CA SER A 21 -11.65 11.26 -6.63
C SER A 21 -11.33 12.09 -7.88
N GLY A 22 -10.18 12.75 -7.89
CA GLY A 22 -9.63 13.31 -9.13
C GLY A 22 -9.15 12.19 -10.05
N SER A 23 -9.47 12.27 -11.34
CA SER A 23 -8.84 11.44 -12.37
C SER A 23 -7.83 12.27 -13.15
N SER A 24 -6.71 11.65 -13.55
CA SER A 24 -5.76 12.24 -14.50
C SER A 24 -6.37 12.48 -15.89
N SER A 25 -7.54 11.90 -16.19
CA SER A 25 -8.31 12.18 -17.40
C SER A 25 -9.13 13.48 -17.35
N GLY A 26 -9.10 14.21 -16.22
CA GLY A 26 -9.91 15.41 -16.02
C GLY A 26 -11.39 15.15 -15.70
N ALA A 27 -11.86 13.91 -15.79
CA ALA A 27 -13.17 13.50 -15.30
C ALA A 27 -13.10 13.21 -13.80
N ASN A 28 -14.08 13.67 -13.01
CA ASN A 28 -14.17 13.20 -11.63
C ASN A 28 -14.48 11.70 -11.62
N GLY A 29 -13.75 10.94 -10.82
CA GLY A 29 -14.10 9.55 -10.55
C GLY A 29 -15.23 9.45 -9.51
N GLY A 30 -15.38 8.29 -8.88
CA GLY A 30 -16.45 8.05 -7.90
C GLY A 30 -16.27 8.79 -6.56
N PRO A 31 -17.31 8.78 -5.71
CA PRO A 31 -17.20 9.25 -4.34
C PRO A 31 -16.25 8.35 -3.54
N VAL A 32 -15.46 8.96 -2.67
CA VAL A 32 -14.46 8.32 -1.83
C VAL A 32 -14.70 8.72 -0.38
N THR A 33 -14.71 7.74 0.51
CA THR A 33 -14.87 7.94 1.96
C THR A 33 -13.64 7.54 2.76
N HIS A 34 -12.64 6.93 2.12
CA HIS A 34 -11.42 6.45 2.75
C HIS A 34 -10.29 6.32 1.74
N ILE A 35 -9.05 6.39 2.23
CA ILE A 35 -7.83 6.05 1.49
C ILE A 35 -7.45 4.62 1.88
N ASN A 36 -7.19 3.78 0.88
CA ASN A 36 -6.60 2.47 1.13
C ASN A 36 -5.09 2.58 0.99
N MET A 37 -4.35 2.31 2.05
CA MET A 37 -2.91 2.53 2.14
C MET A 37 -2.19 1.23 2.52
N PRO A 38 -1.66 0.46 1.54
CA PRO A 38 -0.71 -0.59 1.85
C PRO A 38 0.56 0.03 2.45
N VAL A 39 0.97 -0.48 3.59
CA VAL A 39 2.22 -0.14 4.27
C VAL A 39 3.11 -1.36 4.26
N VAL A 40 4.36 -1.18 3.82
CA VAL A 40 5.37 -2.23 3.76
C VAL A 40 6.50 -1.88 4.70
N VAL A 41 6.83 -2.78 5.61
CA VAL A 41 7.99 -2.66 6.49
C VAL A 41 8.99 -3.76 6.12
N ILE A 42 10.21 -3.36 5.81
CA ILE A 42 11.31 -4.27 5.48
C ILE A 42 12.30 -4.23 6.63
N THR A 43 12.74 -5.39 7.08
CA THR A 43 13.76 -5.54 8.12
C THR A 43 14.94 -6.34 7.59
N THR A 44 16.17 -5.86 7.83
CA THR A 44 17.39 -6.56 7.45
C THR A 44 17.92 -7.46 8.57
N ASP A 45 18.84 -8.36 8.22
CA ASP A 45 19.62 -9.20 9.14
C ASP A 45 20.43 -8.42 10.20
N GLU A 46 20.68 -7.13 9.94
CA GLU A 46 21.35 -6.20 10.86
C GLU A 46 20.35 -5.40 11.73
N GLY A 47 19.05 -5.67 11.62
CA GLY A 47 17.99 -5.00 12.37
C GLY A 47 17.59 -3.62 11.83
N ILE A 48 18.10 -3.21 10.67
CA ILE A 48 17.70 -1.95 10.01
C ILE A 48 16.29 -2.11 9.48
N ARG A 49 15.45 -1.09 9.70
CA ARG A 49 14.04 -1.07 9.27
C ARG A 49 13.78 0.05 8.29
N GLY A 50 13.18 -0.29 7.15
CA GLY A 50 12.67 0.66 6.16
C GLY A 50 11.16 0.59 6.08
N LEU A 51 10.51 1.74 5.85
CA LEU A 51 9.07 1.83 5.65
C LEU A 51 8.77 2.43 4.28
N GLY A 52 7.91 1.75 3.52
CA GLY A 52 7.32 2.23 2.27
C GLY A 52 5.80 2.20 2.35
N TYR A 53 5.14 3.05 1.58
CA TYR A 53 3.69 3.02 1.44
C TYR A 53 3.26 3.42 0.03
N ALA A 54 2.07 2.99 -0.36
CA ALA A 54 1.36 3.46 -1.54
C ALA A 54 -0.10 3.74 -1.15
N TRP A 55 -0.90 4.29 -2.05
CA TRP A 55 -2.30 4.59 -1.76
C TRP A 55 -3.21 4.41 -2.98
N SER A 56 -4.48 4.15 -2.71
CA SER A 56 -5.54 4.08 -3.72
C SER A 56 -6.86 4.60 -3.16
N LEU A 57 -7.70 5.18 -4.02
CA LEU A 57 -8.95 5.85 -3.62
C LEU A 57 -10.20 5.04 -3.95
N LEU A 58 -10.28 4.45 -5.14
CA LEU A 58 -11.52 3.84 -5.66
C LEU A 58 -11.53 2.30 -5.64
N GLY A 59 -10.36 1.66 -5.55
CA GLY A 59 -10.25 0.22 -5.65
C GLY A 59 -8.80 -0.25 -5.74
N GLY A 60 -8.60 -1.55 -5.94
CA GLY A 60 -7.28 -2.15 -6.09
C GLY A 60 -6.57 -2.48 -4.78
N ALA A 61 -7.01 -1.93 -3.64
CA ALA A 61 -6.39 -2.11 -2.32
C ALA A 61 -5.98 -3.57 -1.98
N THR A 62 -6.93 -4.51 -2.07
CA THR A 62 -6.67 -5.93 -1.80
C THR A 62 -5.75 -6.54 -2.86
N ALA A 63 -5.94 -6.19 -4.13
CA ALA A 63 -5.11 -6.68 -5.22
C ALA A 63 -3.66 -6.21 -5.06
N THR A 64 -3.43 -4.93 -4.75
CA THR A 64 -2.12 -4.37 -4.45
C THR A 64 -1.48 -5.07 -3.25
N LYS A 65 -2.23 -5.31 -2.15
CA LYS A 65 -1.69 -6.07 -1.02
C LYS A 65 -1.23 -7.46 -1.45
N ARG A 66 -2.03 -8.18 -2.25
CA ARG A 66 -1.73 -9.53 -2.72
C ARG A 66 -0.50 -9.56 -3.62
N VAL A 67 -0.40 -8.66 -4.59
CA VAL A 67 0.78 -8.55 -5.45
C VAL A 67 2.03 -8.25 -4.63
N LEU A 68 1.96 -7.32 -3.66
CA LEU A 68 3.09 -7.04 -2.78
C LEU A 68 3.51 -8.27 -1.95
N GLN A 69 2.53 -9.02 -1.45
CA GLN A 69 2.76 -10.15 -0.54
C GLN A 69 3.19 -11.43 -1.25
N ASP A 70 2.53 -11.74 -2.36
CA ASP A 70 2.62 -13.04 -3.02
C ASP A 70 3.65 -13.01 -4.16
N ASP A 71 3.83 -11.85 -4.83
CA ASP A 71 4.73 -11.73 -5.98
C ASP A 71 6.05 -11.03 -5.62
N PHE A 72 6.00 -9.92 -4.87
CA PHE A 72 7.21 -9.11 -4.62
C PHE A 72 7.97 -9.50 -3.36
N ALA A 73 7.29 -9.71 -2.23
CA ALA A 73 7.97 -10.04 -0.97
C ALA A 73 8.90 -11.27 -1.10
N PRO A 74 8.52 -12.38 -1.78
CA PRO A 74 9.41 -13.52 -1.94
C PRO A 74 10.69 -13.22 -2.73
N LEU A 75 10.66 -12.25 -3.65
CA LEU A 75 11.82 -11.86 -4.45
C LEU A 75 12.83 -11.02 -3.66
N LEU A 76 12.39 -10.43 -2.56
CA LEU A 76 13.21 -9.56 -1.71
C LEU A 76 13.87 -10.32 -0.56
N LEU A 77 13.30 -11.44 -0.10
CA LEU A 77 13.85 -12.23 0.99
C LEU A 77 15.15 -12.91 0.54
N GLY A 78 16.22 -12.75 1.32
CA GLY A 78 17.53 -13.36 1.02
C GLY A 78 18.72 -12.47 1.31
#